data_AF-A0AAQ4R590-F1
#
_entry.id   AF-A0AAQ4R590-F1
#
_cell.length_a   1.000
_cell.length_b   1.000
_cell.length_c   1.000
_cell.angle_alpha   90.00
_cell.angle_beta   90.00
_cell.angle_gamma   90.00
#
_symmetry.space_group_name_H-M   'P 1'
#
loop_
_entity.id
_entity.type
_entity.pdbx_description
1 polymer ?
#
loop_
_entity_poly.entity_id
_entity_poly.type
_entity_poly.pdbx_seq_one_letter_code
_entity_poly.pdbx_strand_id
1 'polypeptide(L)'
;MTCSPLSHTAGTCRRTPLSVCPAPPMDPLCLSSGSTAALSLQPATEFILHSHFLLLLTLHAVGPENINLTISPSLEHYDEGSKIRLTCSSESRPAAQFMWFLNGTMLTATEPELSLVNFQENQSGNYYCQALNDKTLRSIQSHRTNKTQISGASVTSETNLSIEGNSFKLSCDAGGSMISREWKKDGVKLTPDDHLSLQENNRVLTFNSLSRKDTGVYLCNVTNPVSQEEAEYKMVVYYGPENVQIKGPSDIDLKTTLTLTCSAESVPASYTWMLNSTKIHNSAVYTKDNTEPSDGGNYICEVKNFVTGRTSSALHGLSVTGLPGLSGTKMLLILLMHLIIEVTHRVSRLIILSAVGFLKVFPTVHTCW
;
A
#
# COMPACT_ATOMS: atom_id res chain seq x y z
N MET A 1 19.46 20.78 63.64
CA MET A 1 20.61 21.42 64.32
C MET A 1 21.54 21.93 63.21
N THR A 2 21.25 23.03 62.50
CA THR A 2 21.48 24.47 62.83
C THR A 2 22.92 24.73 63.30
N CYS A 3 23.75 25.63 62.75
CA CYS A 3 23.59 26.75 61.83
C CYS A 3 24.96 27.13 61.19
N SER A 4 24.92 27.79 60.04
CA SER A 4 25.95 28.72 59.51
C SER A 4 26.05 30.00 60.41
N PRO A 5 26.71 31.15 60.06
CA PRO A 5 27.54 31.50 58.89
C PRO A 5 28.73 32.49 59.21
N LEU A 6 29.31 33.05 58.13
CA LEU A 6 29.87 34.42 57.96
C LEU A 6 31.34 34.75 58.32
N SER A 7 32.08 35.06 57.25
CA SER A 7 32.96 36.22 57.00
C SER A 7 33.59 36.98 58.17
N HIS A 8 34.90 37.28 58.07
CA HIS A 8 35.38 38.67 57.97
C HIS A 8 36.89 38.74 57.67
N THR A 9 37.23 39.63 56.74
CA THR A 9 38.52 40.27 56.52
C THR A 9 39.00 41.03 57.76
N ALA A 10 40.31 41.00 58.06
CA ALA A 10 41.17 42.18 58.32
C ALA A 10 42.44 41.84 59.12
N GLY A 11 43.57 42.39 58.67
CA GLY A 11 44.29 43.35 59.50
C GLY A 11 45.23 42.85 60.60
N THR A 12 46.47 42.58 60.19
CA THR A 12 47.70 43.23 60.68
C THR A 12 48.06 43.27 62.18
N CYS A 13 49.33 42.85 62.39
CA CYS A 13 50.40 43.56 63.12
C CYS A 13 50.64 43.32 64.63
N ARG A 14 51.72 42.56 64.85
CA ARG A 14 53.04 43.04 65.35
C ARG A 14 53.26 43.15 66.86
N ARG A 15 54.37 42.51 67.28
CA ARG A 15 55.47 42.94 68.20
C ARG A 15 55.82 41.80 69.17
N THR A 16 57.06 41.43 69.53
CA THR A 16 58.47 41.88 69.35
C THR A 16 59.37 40.77 70.03
N PRO A 17 60.68 40.92 70.36
CA PRO A 17 61.79 40.29 69.61
C PRO A 17 62.84 39.58 70.53
N LEU A 18 64.04 39.31 69.99
CA LEU A 18 65.37 38.95 70.58
C LEU A 18 65.89 37.68 69.87
N SER A 19 67.09 37.53 69.31
CA SER A 19 68.38 38.27 69.31
C SER A 19 69.29 37.60 68.23
N VAL A 20 69.79 38.28 67.19
CA VAL A 20 71.16 38.87 67.01
C VAL A 20 72.31 37.84 67.05
N CYS A 21 72.79 37.31 65.90
CA CYS A 21 73.96 37.71 65.03
C CYS A 21 75.16 36.73 65.21
N PRO A 22 76.19 36.64 64.30
CA PRO A 22 76.66 37.65 63.34
C PRO A 22 77.14 37.18 61.93
N ALA A 23 77.20 38.13 61.01
CA ALA A 23 78.24 38.30 59.97
C ALA A 23 79.06 39.56 60.36
N PRO A 24 80.21 40.00 59.76
CA PRO A 24 80.66 39.87 58.36
C PRO A 24 82.23 39.80 58.26
N PRO A 25 83.01 40.31 57.26
CA PRO A 25 82.94 41.64 56.60
C PRO A 25 83.06 41.66 55.06
N MET A 26 82.76 42.83 54.50
CA MET A 26 82.93 43.27 53.10
C MET A 26 84.24 44.08 52.96
N ASP A 27 84.80 44.14 51.75
CA ASP A 27 85.41 45.35 51.17
C ASP A 27 85.64 45.22 49.63
N PRO A 28 85.85 46.33 48.87
CA PRO A 28 85.19 46.54 47.56
C PRO A 28 86.12 46.81 46.35
N LEU A 29 85.49 46.88 45.16
CA LEU A 29 85.88 47.52 43.89
C LEU A 29 87.10 47.00 43.09
N CYS A 30 86.83 46.54 41.85
CA CYS A 30 87.62 46.84 40.65
C CYS A 30 86.75 46.75 39.38
N LEU A 31 86.64 47.87 38.65
CA LEU A 31 86.19 47.94 37.26
C LEU A 31 87.34 47.53 36.34
N SER A 32 87.12 46.61 35.40
CA SER A 32 87.66 46.77 34.03
C SER A 32 86.95 45.86 33.02
N SER A 33 86.75 46.47 31.86
CA SER A 33 86.26 46.02 30.56
C SER A 33 86.68 44.62 30.09
N GLY A 34 85.77 43.94 29.37
CA GLY A 34 86.16 43.01 28.31
C GLY A 34 85.22 41.83 28.04
N SER A 35 84.65 41.84 26.83
CA SER A 35 84.43 40.67 25.96
C SER A 35 83.16 39.79 26.11
N THR A 36 82.33 39.98 25.07
CA THR A 36 81.63 38.96 24.25
C THR A 36 80.59 38.07 24.90
N ALA A 37 79.34 38.30 24.48
CA ALA A 37 78.23 37.37 24.59
C ALA A 37 78.61 35.99 24.04
N ALA A 38 78.68 34.99 24.92
CA ALA A 38 78.75 33.60 24.52
C ALA A 38 77.33 33.16 24.12
N LEU A 39 77.10 32.99 22.81
CA LEU A 39 76.01 32.17 22.33
C LEU A 39 76.20 30.76 22.90
N SER A 40 75.29 30.36 23.78
CA SER A 40 75.12 28.97 24.21
C SER A 40 74.74 28.12 23.01
N LEU A 41 75.74 27.55 22.33
CA LEU A 41 75.57 26.45 21.39
C LEU A 41 75.17 25.20 22.20
N GLN A 42 73.89 24.86 22.20
CA GLN A 42 73.46 23.51 22.61
C GLN A 42 74.22 22.47 21.77
N PRO A 43 74.67 21.35 22.36
CA PRO A 43 75.58 20.45 21.68
C PRO A 43 74.88 19.72 20.53
N ALA A 44 75.47 19.80 19.33
CA ALA A 44 74.99 19.12 18.12
C ALA A 44 74.89 17.58 18.28
N THR A 45 75.50 17.01 19.32
CA THR A 45 75.48 15.58 19.62
C THR A 45 74.10 15.05 20.06
N GLU A 46 73.28 15.84 20.77
CA GLU A 46 71.90 15.45 21.10
C GLU A 46 70.98 15.48 19.86
N PHE A 47 71.20 16.45 18.95
CA PHE A 47 70.49 16.53 17.68
C PHE A 47 70.88 15.40 16.71
N ILE A 48 72.16 15.02 16.66
CA ILE A 48 72.65 13.92 15.81
C ILE A 48 72.16 12.57 16.36
N LEU A 49 72.12 12.36 17.68
CA LEU A 49 71.54 11.15 18.28
C LEU A 49 70.03 11.04 18.02
N HIS A 50 69.27 12.13 18.21
CA HIS A 50 67.83 12.15 17.88
C HIS A 50 67.58 11.93 16.38
N SER A 51 68.40 12.51 15.51
CA SER A 51 68.32 12.34 14.06
C SER A 51 68.64 10.90 13.62
N HIS A 52 69.70 10.28 14.16
CA HIS A 52 70.02 8.86 13.92
C HIS A 52 68.95 7.92 14.49
N PHE A 53 68.38 8.22 15.66
CA PHE A 53 67.31 7.46 16.29
C PHE A 53 66.01 7.53 15.46
N LEU A 54 65.67 8.72 14.94
CA LEU A 54 64.56 8.91 13.99
C LEU A 54 64.82 8.20 12.64
N LEU A 55 66.06 8.18 12.15
CA LEU A 55 66.45 7.44 10.93
C LEU A 55 66.38 5.91 11.10
N LEU A 56 66.69 5.38 12.28
CA LEU A 56 66.60 3.94 12.59
C LEU A 56 65.15 3.45 12.71
N LEU A 57 64.23 4.32 13.14
CA LEU A 57 62.79 4.05 13.20
C LEU A 57 62.13 4.05 11.81
N THR A 58 62.63 4.84 10.85
CA THR A 58 62.13 4.84 9.47
C THR A 58 62.63 3.66 8.64
N LEU A 59 63.81 3.09 8.96
CA LEU A 59 64.39 1.96 8.23
C LEU A 59 63.62 0.63 8.41
N HIS A 60 62.70 0.57 9.36
CA HIS A 60 61.96 -0.63 9.74
C HIS A 60 60.43 -0.49 9.59
N ALA A 61 59.96 0.52 8.86
CA ALA A 61 58.53 0.71 8.63
C ALA A 61 57.98 -0.45 7.77
N VAL A 62 56.97 -1.14 8.30
CA VAL A 62 56.27 -2.25 7.63
C VAL A 62 54.83 -1.82 7.43
N GLY A 63 54.38 -1.85 6.19
CA GLY A 63 53.00 -1.52 5.83
C GLY A 63 52.01 -2.49 6.47
N PRO A 64 50.71 -2.16 6.46
CA PRO A 64 49.70 -3.04 7.04
C PRO A 64 49.61 -4.33 6.21
N GLU A 65 49.59 -5.47 6.91
CA GLU A 65 49.34 -6.82 6.39
C GLU A 65 48.26 -7.51 7.26
N ASN A 66 47.72 -8.63 6.76
CA ASN A 66 46.78 -9.50 7.51
C ASN A 66 45.55 -8.77 8.09
N ILE A 67 44.94 -7.86 7.33
CA ILE A 67 43.76 -7.13 7.80
C ILE A 67 42.57 -8.07 8.00
N ASN A 68 41.97 -8.00 9.18
CA ASN A 68 40.82 -8.82 9.55
C ASN A 68 39.73 -7.96 10.17
N LEU A 69 38.50 -8.10 9.64
CA LEU A 69 37.30 -7.45 10.12
C LEU A 69 36.35 -8.46 10.74
N THR A 70 36.17 -8.37 12.05
CA THR A 70 35.29 -9.25 12.83
C THR A 70 34.05 -8.49 13.32
N ILE A 71 32.98 -9.22 13.61
CA ILE A 71 31.76 -8.68 14.22
C ILE A 71 31.45 -9.48 15.48
N SER A 72 30.83 -8.83 16.45
CA SER A 72 30.33 -9.47 17.66
C SER A 72 28.95 -8.90 18.03
N PRO A 73 27.95 -9.75 18.32
CA PRO A 73 27.97 -11.22 18.16
C PRO A 73 28.03 -11.63 16.68
N SER A 74 28.66 -12.76 16.36
CA SER A 74 28.74 -13.26 14.97
C SER A 74 27.44 -13.97 14.59
N LEU A 75 26.48 -13.20 14.07
CA LEU A 75 25.18 -13.68 13.62
C LEU A 75 25.07 -13.58 12.09
N GLU A 76 24.14 -14.34 11.52
CA GLU A 76 23.82 -14.27 10.09
C GLU A 76 22.99 -13.02 9.75
N HIS A 77 22.14 -12.59 10.68
CA HIS A 77 21.33 -11.38 10.61
C HIS A 77 21.29 -10.67 11.97
N TYR A 78 20.87 -9.40 11.94
CA TYR A 78 20.66 -8.58 13.14
C TYR A 78 19.30 -7.91 13.07
N ASP A 79 18.60 -7.89 14.20
CA ASP A 79 17.35 -7.17 14.35
C ASP A 79 17.60 -5.69 14.64
N GLU A 80 16.61 -4.85 14.38
CA GLU A 80 16.66 -3.45 14.81
C GLU A 80 16.81 -3.35 16.34
N GLY A 81 17.58 -2.39 16.81
CA GLY A 81 17.91 -2.26 18.24
C GLY A 81 19.07 -3.16 18.69
N SER A 82 19.57 -4.06 17.84
CA SER A 82 20.73 -4.88 18.17
C SER A 82 21.96 -4.04 18.49
N LYS A 83 22.73 -4.49 19.49
CA LYS A 83 24.06 -3.94 19.79
C LYS A 83 25.12 -4.75 19.05
N ILE A 84 25.78 -4.12 18.08
CA ILE A 84 26.76 -4.74 17.20
C ILE A 84 28.12 -4.07 17.40
N ARG A 85 29.18 -4.86 17.46
CA ARG A 85 30.56 -4.37 17.50
C ARG A 85 31.33 -4.92 16.30
N LEU A 86 31.88 -4.03 15.48
CA LEU A 86 32.82 -4.35 14.42
C LEU A 86 34.23 -4.05 14.91
N THR A 87 35.15 -4.99 14.78
CA THR A 87 36.55 -4.84 15.21
C THR A 87 37.48 -5.15 14.05
N CYS A 88 38.30 -4.16 13.70
CA CYS A 88 39.30 -4.26 12.66
C CYS A 88 40.70 -4.38 13.27
N SER A 89 41.52 -5.27 12.71
CA SER A 89 42.90 -5.49 13.14
C SER A 89 43.80 -5.63 11.91
N SER A 90 45.05 -5.18 12.01
CA SER A 90 46.09 -5.37 10.99
C SER A 90 47.48 -5.36 11.64
N GLU A 91 48.44 -6.00 10.98
CA GLU A 91 49.83 -6.03 11.40
C GLU A 91 50.59 -4.91 10.71
N SER A 92 51.03 -3.87 11.45
CA SER A 92 51.74 -2.72 10.87
C SER A 92 52.70 -2.06 11.86
N ARG A 93 53.83 -1.56 11.36
CA ARG A 93 54.81 -0.79 12.15
C ARG A 93 55.21 0.50 11.43
N PRO A 94 55.00 1.70 12.01
CA PRO A 94 54.18 1.98 13.20
C PRO A 94 52.72 1.55 13.01
N ALA A 95 51.91 1.56 14.08
CA ALA A 95 50.51 1.13 14.01
C ALA A 95 49.74 1.89 12.90
N ALA A 96 48.91 1.16 12.16
CA ALA A 96 48.09 1.72 11.11
C ALA A 96 46.91 2.52 11.69
N GLN A 97 46.49 3.55 10.97
CA GLN A 97 45.24 4.27 11.21
C GLN A 97 44.09 3.56 10.50
N PHE A 98 42.92 3.52 11.13
CA PHE A 98 41.74 2.88 10.56
C PHE A 98 40.73 3.91 10.07
N MET A 99 40.16 3.64 8.91
CA MET A 99 39.02 4.37 8.35
C MET A 99 37.88 3.39 8.09
N TRP A 100 36.67 3.77 8.47
CA TRP A 100 35.49 2.93 8.32
C TRP A 100 34.60 3.41 7.20
N PHE A 101 33.96 2.46 6.52
CA PHE A 101 33.04 2.74 5.43
C PHE A 101 31.81 1.85 5.50
N LEU A 102 30.66 2.39 5.08
CA LEU A 102 29.41 1.67 4.87
C LEU A 102 28.92 1.94 3.44
N ASN A 103 28.80 0.89 2.64
CA ASN A 103 28.35 0.98 1.23
C ASN A 103 29.12 2.03 0.40
N GLY A 104 30.41 2.22 0.71
CA GLY A 104 31.28 3.20 0.04
C GLY A 104 31.35 4.57 0.71
N THR A 105 30.46 4.88 1.65
CA THR A 105 30.43 6.16 2.38
C THR A 105 31.34 6.08 3.60
N MET A 106 32.25 7.05 3.74
CA MET A 106 33.16 7.14 4.89
C MET A 106 32.40 7.50 6.17
N LEU A 107 32.63 6.74 7.24
CA LEU A 107 32.10 6.98 8.57
C LEU A 107 33.07 7.85 9.38
N THR A 108 32.58 8.49 10.44
CA THR A 108 33.39 9.35 11.32
C THR A 108 34.28 8.59 12.31
N ALA A 109 34.08 7.28 12.44
CA ALA A 109 34.88 6.45 13.35
C ALA A 109 36.30 6.23 12.78
N THR A 110 37.30 6.40 13.64
CA THR A 110 38.73 6.20 13.32
C THR A 110 39.40 5.17 14.21
N GLU A 111 38.73 4.76 15.29
CA GLU A 111 39.21 3.73 16.19
C GLU A 111 39.15 2.33 15.53
N PRO A 112 39.97 1.36 15.97
CA PRO A 112 39.92 -0.02 15.48
C PRO A 112 38.60 -0.72 15.79
N GLU A 113 37.73 -0.10 16.58
CA GLU A 113 36.43 -0.62 16.98
C GLU A 113 35.29 0.35 16.62
N LEU A 114 34.28 -0.16 15.93
CA LEU A 114 33.04 0.55 15.61
C LEU A 114 31.87 -0.11 16.37
N SER A 115 31.26 0.65 17.28
CA SER A 115 30.13 0.19 18.10
C SER A 115 28.81 0.81 17.62
N LEU A 116 27.84 -0.04 17.29
CA LEU A 116 26.46 0.34 16.93
C LEU A 116 25.55 -0.09 18.09
N VAL A 117 25.05 0.87 18.88
CA VAL A 117 24.30 0.60 20.13
C VAL A 117 22.78 0.52 19.91
N ASN A 118 22.31 0.85 18.72
CA ASN A 118 20.92 0.74 18.27
C ASN A 118 20.94 0.54 16.75
N PHE A 119 21.18 -0.69 16.30
CA PHE A 119 21.27 -0.98 14.87
C PHE A 119 19.94 -0.67 14.17
N GLN A 120 19.99 -0.02 13.01
CA GLN A 120 18.82 0.35 12.21
C GLN A 120 18.94 -0.23 10.80
N GLU A 121 17.81 -0.40 10.10
CA GLU A 121 17.81 -0.93 8.74
C GLU A 121 18.74 -0.17 7.79
N ASN A 122 18.78 1.16 7.86
CA ASN A 122 19.64 2.00 7.03
C ASN A 122 21.15 1.85 7.31
N GLN A 123 21.50 1.13 8.37
CA GLN A 123 22.88 0.74 8.71
C GLN A 123 23.22 -0.66 8.18
N SER A 124 22.29 -1.36 7.53
CA SER A 124 22.59 -2.60 6.84
C SER A 124 23.44 -2.37 5.59
N GLY A 125 24.23 -3.39 5.22
CA GLY A 125 25.06 -3.35 4.04
C GLY A 125 26.51 -3.74 4.27
N ASN A 126 27.36 -3.40 3.31
CA ASN A 126 28.76 -3.79 3.29
C ASN A 126 29.61 -2.79 4.07
N TYR A 127 29.99 -3.18 5.27
CA TYR A 127 31.00 -2.50 6.06
C TYR A 127 32.39 -2.88 5.58
N TYR A 128 33.31 -1.93 5.58
CA TYR A 128 34.72 -2.25 5.45
C TYR A 128 35.59 -1.28 6.23
N CYS A 129 36.70 -1.79 6.73
CA CYS A 129 37.74 -0.98 7.33
C CYS A 129 38.96 -0.93 6.40
N GLN A 130 39.58 0.24 6.30
CA GLN A 130 40.84 0.46 5.61
C GLN A 130 41.91 0.79 6.64
N ALA A 131 43.01 0.03 6.63
CA ALA A 131 44.19 0.30 7.44
C ALA A 131 45.22 1.07 6.59
N LEU A 132 45.66 2.24 7.04
CA LEU A 132 46.67 3.08 6.39
C LEU A 132 47.88 3.27 7.30
N ASN A 133 49.09 3.09 6.75
CA ASN A 133 50.32 3.42 7.46
C ASN A 133 50.99 4.62 6.79
N ASP A 134 51.01 5.77 7.46
CA ASP A 134 51.50 7.06 6.92
C ASP A 134 53.00 7.06 6.57
N LYS A 135 53.78 6.13 7.13
CA LYS A 135 55.22 6.04 6.85
C LYS A 135 55.51 5.27 5.58
N THR A 136 54.74 4.21 5.32
CA THR A 136 54.89 3.37 4.12
C THR A 136 53.94 3.77 3.00
N LEU A 137 52.94 4.61 3.29
CA LEU A 137 51.84 5.01 2.41
C LEU A 137 51.05 3.83 1.82
N ARG A 138 51.18 2.64 2.42
CA ARG A 138 50.43 1.45 2.04
C ARG A 138 49.10 1.40 2.77
N SER A 139 48.07 0.95 2.06
CA SER A 139 46.77 0.65 2.65
C SER A 139 46.21 -0.68 2.17
N ILE A 140 45.45 -1.33 3.04
CA ILE A 140 44.71 -2.57 2.78
C ILE A 140 43.31 -2.48 3.38
N GLN A 141 42.36 -3.27 2.88
CA GLN A 141 40.96 -3.23 3.32
C GLN A 141 40.37 -4.62 3.55
N SER A 142 39.40 -4.73 4.46
CA SER A 142 38.63 -5.94 4.74
C SER A 142 37.14 -5.63 4.80
N HIS A 143 36.31 -6.49 4.19
CA HIS A 143 34.86 -6.26 4.02
C HIS A 143 34.02 -7.24 4.86
N ARG A 144 32.87 -6.78 5.33
CA ARG A 144 31.87 -7.56 6.04
C ARG A 144 30.47 -7.01 5.79
N THR A 145 29.56 -7.87 5.32
CA THR A 145 28.16 -7.47 5.07
C THR A 145 27.28 -7.80 6.27
N ASN A 146 26.55 -6.80 6.76
CA ASN A 146 25.54 -6.95 7.79
C ASN A 146 24.15 -6.97 7.14
N LYS A 147 23.33 -7.95 7.51
CA LYS A 147 21.99 -8.16 6.95
C LYS A 147 20.93 -8.01 8.05
N THR A 148 19.77 -7.48 7.70
CA THR A 148 18.55 -7.48 8.53
C THR A 148 17.54 -8.47 7.96
N GLN A 149 16.64 -8.99 8.80
CA GLN A 149 15.48 -9.72 8.30
C GLN A 149 14.49 -8.79 7.60
N ILE A 150 13.63 -9.37 6.76
CA ILE A 150 12.44 -8.67 6.28
C ILE A 150 11.52 -8.39 7.47
N SER A 151 10.91 -7.20 7.47
CA SER A 151 9.90 -6.83 8.44
C SER A 151 8.80 -6.00 7.80
N GLY A 152 7.55 -6.24 8.22
CA GLY A 152 6.42 -5.39 7.90
C GLY A 152 6.03 -5.40 6.42
N ALA A 153 6.15 -6.54 5.74
CA ALA A 153 5.65 -6.68 4.38
C ALA A 153 4.15 -6.32 4.31
N SER A 154 3.81 -5.38 3.46
CA SER A 154 2.43 -4.91 3.29
C SER A 154 2.17 -4.50 1.86
N VAL A 155 0.92 -4.68 1.42
CA VAL A 155 0.46 -4.20 0.12
C VAL A 155 -0.56 -3.09 0.34
N THR A 156 -0.32 -1.95 -0.28
CA THR A 156 -1.21 -0.79 -0.24
C THR A 156 -1.59 -0.37 -1.66
N SER A 157 -2.72 0.31 -1.81
CA SER A 157 -3.14 0.89 -3.09
C SER A 157 -2.98 2.41 -3.07
N GLU A 158 -2.58 3.00 -4.21
CA GLU A 158 -2.47 4.47 -4.33
C GLU A 158 -3.85 5.13 -4.33
N THR A 159 -4.86 4.45 -4.86
CA THR A 159 -6.26 4.88 -4.84
C THR A 159 -7.11 3.92 -4.02
N ASN A 160 -8.14 4.45 -3.36
CA ASN A 160 -9.03 3.63 -2.51
C ASN A 160 -10.04 2.79 -3.32
N LEU A 161 -10.26 3.12 -4.60
CA LEU A 161 -11.32 2.53 -5.42
C LEU A 161 -10.76 2.02 -6.75
N SER A 162 -10.88 0.72 -6.96
CA SER A 162 -10.56 0.01 -8.21
C SER A 162 -11.77 0.03 -9.16
N ILE A 163 -11.88 1.06 -10.00
CA ILE A 163 -12.99 1.22 -10.95
C ILE A 163 -12.54 0.78 -12.35
N GLU A 164 -13.38 0.03 -13.06
CA GLU A 164 -13.13 -0.39 -14.46
C GLU A 164 -12.81 0.80 -15.36
N GLY A 165 -11.78 0.65 -16.19
CA GLY A 165 -11.28 1.66 -17.12
C GLY A 165 -10.20 2.58 -16.54
N ASN A 166 -10.11 2.70 -15.21
CA ASN A 166 -9.14 3.57 -14.55
C ASN A 166 -7.77 2.89 -14.38
N SER A 167 -6.70 3.68 -14.38
CA SER A 167 -5.39 3.19 -13.93
C SER A 167 -5.41 2.95 -12.42
N PHE A 168 -4.66 1.95 -11.97
CA PHE A 168 -4.61 1.55 -10.57
C PHE A 168 -3.22 1.03 -10.22
N LYS A 169 -2.75 1.31 -9.00
CA LYS A 169 -1.43 0.87 -8.54
C LYS A 169 -1.50 0.21 -7.18
N LEU A 170 -0.73 -0.87 -7.05
CA LEU A 170 -0.43 -1.55 -5.80
C LEU A 170 1.06 -1.38 -5.49
N SER A 171 1.37 -1.03 -4.24
CA SER A 171 2.73 -0.90 -3.72
C SER A 171 2.97 -1.96 -2.66
N CYS A 172 4.06 -2.70 -2.80
CA CYS A 172 4.50 -3.71 -1.84
C CYS A 172 5.70 -3.19 -1.05
N ASP A 173 5.42 -2.69 0.15
CA ASP A 173 6.42 -2.09 1.03
C ASP A 173 6.86 -3.11 2.09
N ALA A 174 8.15 -3.15 2.36
CA ALA A 174 8.75 -4.01 3.39
C ALA A 174 10.10 -3.42 3.78
N GLY A 175 10.42 -3.48 5.08
CA GLY A 175 11.75 -3.20 5.61
C GLY A 175 12.65 -4.43 5.50
N GLY A 176 13.95 -4.21 5.50
CA GLY A 176 14.99 -5.23 5.42
C GLY A 176 16.06 -4.93 4.36
N SER A 177 17.22 -5.55 4.51
CA SER A 177 18.33 -5.40 3.57
C SER A 177 18.18 -6.33 2.36
N MET A 178 18.69 -5.97 1.17
CA MET A 178 18.81 -6.88 0.02
C MET A 178 17.50 -7.58 -0.42
N ILE A 179 16.39 -6.85 -0.37
CA ILE A 179 15.08 -7.41 -0.67
C ILE A 179 14.84 -7.54 -2.19
N SER A 180 14.23 -8.65 -2.60
CA SER A 180 13.63 -8.86 -3.91
C SER A 180 12.13 -9.18 -3.81
N ARG A 181 11.36 -8.84 -4.85
CA ARG A 181 9.88 -8.93 -4.86
C ARG A 181 9.36 -9.71 -6.06
N GLU A 182 8.35 -10.53 -5.81
CA GLU A 182 7.59 -11.24 -6.83
C GLU A 182 6.09 -11.08 -6.59
N TRP A 183 5.35 -10.68 -7.63
CA TRP A 183 3.91 -10.59 -7.57
C TRP A 183 3.24 -11.83 -8.14
N LYS A 184 2.18 -12.27 -7.46
CA LYS A 184 1.28 -13.32 -7.93
C LYS A 184 -0.15 -12.83 -7.86
N LYS A 185 -0.99 -13.34 -8.77
CA LYS A 185 -2.43 -13.21 -8.73
C LYS A 185 -3.04 -14.60 -8.71
N ASP A 186 -3.87 -14.89 -7.70
CA ASP A 186 -4.54 -16.17 -7.53
C ASP A 186 -3.58 -17.38 -7.61
N GLY A 187 -2.37 -17.21 -7.05
CA GLY A 187 -1.30 -18.20 -7.04
C GLY A 187 -0.39 -18.22 -8.28
N VAL A 188 -0.73 -17.49 -9.35
CA VAL A 188 0.04 -17.44 -10.60
C VAL A 188 0.94 -16.21 -10.64
N LYS A 189 2.22 -16.40 -10.95
CA LYS A 189 3.18 -15.30 -11.11
C LYS A 189 2.72 -14.32 -12.19
N LEU A 190 2.73 -13.03 -11.86
CA LEU A 190 2.44 -11.96 -12.80
C LEU A 190 3.69 -11.66 -13.64
N THR A 191 3.46 -11.49 -14.94
CA THR A 191 4.48 -11.07 -15.91
C THR A 191 4.03 -9.77 -16.56
N PRO A 192 4.90 -8.74 -16.63
CA PRO A 192 4.57 -7.50 -17.31
C PRO A 192 4.15 -7.70 -18.77
N ASP A 193 3.17 -6.93 -19.21
CA ASP A 193 2.63 -6.90 -20.56
C ASP A 193 2.06 -5.50 -20.89
N ASP A 194 1.26 -5.37 -21.95
CA ASP A 194 0.64 -4.10 -22.32
C ASP A 194 -0.43 -3.61 -21.31
N HIS A 195 -0.96 -4.51 -20.48
CA HIS A 195 -2.01 -4.24 -19.49
C HIS A 195 -1.44 -3.88 -18.12
N LEU A 196 -0.37 -4.57 -17.69
CA LEU A 196 0.27 -4.39 -16.39
C LEU A 196 1.78 -4.18 -16.50
N SER A 197 2.34 -3.34 -15.63
CA SER A 197 3.79 -3.09 -15.53
C SER A 197 4.30 -3.19 -14.09
N LEU A 198 5.58 -3.55 -13.95
CA LEU A 198 6.30 -3.60 -12.68
C LEU A 198 7.40 -2.54 -12.67
N GLN A 199 7.45 -1.74 -11.60
CA GLN A 199 8.38 -0.63 -11.43
C GLN A 199 9.11 -0.74 -10.09
N GLU A 200 10.22 0.00 -9.95
CA GLU A 200 10.98 0.10 -8.69
C GLU A 200 11.39 -1.27 -8.12
N ASN A 201 12.09 -2.10 -8.91
CA ASN A 201 12.46 -3.48 -8.53
C ASN A 201 11.24 -4.32 -8.11
N ASN A 202 10.16 -4.24 -8.90
CA ASN A 202 8.89 -4.91 -8.65
C ASN A 202 8.19 -4.46 -7.35
N ARG A 203 8.57 -3.32 -6.76
CA ARG A 203 7.84 -2.74 -5.62
C ARG A 203 6.44 -2.30 -6.02
N VAL A 204 6.30 -1.68 -7.19
CA VAL A 204 5.03 -1.09 -7.65
C VAL A 204 4.48 -1.88 -8.84
N LEU A 205 3.29 -2.44 -8.67
CA LEU A 205 2.49 -3.08 -9.71
C LEU A 205 1.45 -2.08 -10.22
N THR A 206 1.52 -1.74 -11.51
CA THR A 206 0.65 -0.75 -12.14
C THR A 206 -0.22 -1.39 -13.21
N PHE A 207 -1.52 -1.14 -13.14
CA PHE A 207 -2.50 -1.43 -14.19
C PHE A 207 -2.76 -0.17 -15.01
N ASN A 208 -2.65 -0.26 -16.33
CA ASN A 208 -2.89 0.87 -17.22
C ASN A 208 -4.39 1.23 -17.27
N SER A 209 -5.25 0.21 -17.32
CA SER A 209 -6.70 0.36 -17.32
C SER A 209 -7.32 -0.90 -16.71
N LEU A 210 -8.02 -0.80 -15.59
CA LEU A 210 -8.61 -1.95 -14.92
C LEU A 210 -9.72 -2.58 -15.76
N SER A 211 -9.74 -3.91 -15.78
CA SER A 211 -10.80 -4.73 -16.36
C SER A 211 -11.47 -5.59 -15.29
N ARG A 212 -12.68 -6.09 -15.55
CA ARG A 212 -13.39 -6.99 -14.61
C ARG A 212 -12.58 -8.23 -14.24
N LYS A 213 -11.72 -8.70 -15.17
CA LYS A 213 -10.85 -9.85 -14.98
C LYS A 213 -9.75 -9.61 -13.97
N ASP A 214 -9.43 -8.36 -13.63
CA ASP A 214 -8.38 -8.02 -12.67
C ASP A 214 -8.80 -8.18 -11.21
N THR A 215 -10.09 -8.45 -10.97
CA THR A 215 -10.58 -8.91 -9.66
C THR A 215 -9.85 -10.19 -9.26
N GLY A 216 -9.35 -10.25 -8.03
CA GLY A 216 -8.60 -11.41 -7.53
C GLY A 216 -7.80 -11.11 -6.28
N VAL A 217 -7.05 -12.11 -5.82
CA VAL A 217 -6.14 -12.01 -4.68
C VAL A 217 -4.72 -11.81 -5.18
N TYR A 218 -4.14 -10.66 -4.86
CA TYR A 218 -2.77 -10.31 -5.20
C TYR A 218 -1.86 -10.59 -4.02
N LEU A 219 -0.79 -11.34 -4.26
CA LEU A 219 0.21 -11.68 -3.27
C LEU A 219 1.55 -11.10 -3.70
N CYS A 220 2.15 -10.28 -2.85
CA CYS A 220 3.54 -9.89 -2.99
C CYS A 220 4.41 -10.78 -2.11
N ASN A 221 5.27 -11.58 -2.73
CA ASN A 221 6.28 -12.34 -2.04
C ASN A 221 7.57 -11.52 -1.95
N VAL A 222 8.02 -11.30 -0.73
CA VAL A 222 9.19 -10.49 -0.38
C VAL A 222 10.27 -11.44 0.13
N THR A 223 11.44 -11.44 -0.51
CA THR A 223 12.52 -12.38 -0.18
C THR A 223 13.86 -11.67 -0.04
N ASN A 224 14.68 -12.13 0.90
CA ASN A 224 16.03 -11.68 1.17
C ASN A 224 16.86 -12.93 1.53
N PRO A 225 18.18 -12.97 1.31
CA PRO A 225 19.06 -14.04 1.74
C PRO A 225 18.83 -14.68 3.13
N VAL A 226 18.18 -13.99 4.07
CA VAL A 226 18.00 -14.47 5.47
C VAL A 226 16.54 -14.75 5.85
N SER A 227 15.54 -14.24 5.11
CA SER A 227 14.13 -14.45 5.43
C SER A 227 13.21 -14.21 4.23
N GLN A 228 11.94 -14.60 4.36
CA GLN A 228 10.87 -14.39 3.39
C GLN A 228 9.59 -14.01 4.12
N GLU A 229 8.84 -13.05 3.58
CA GLU A 229 7.50 -12.68 4.03
C GLU A 229 6.56 -12.54 2.83
N GLU A 230 5.26 -12.69 3.06
CA GLU A 230 4.22 -12.53 2.05
C GLU A 230 3.18 -11.52 2.52
N ALA A 231 2.72 -10.67 1.59
CA ALA A 231 1.69 -9.68 1.85
C ALA A 231 0.57 -9.79 0.81
N GLU A 232 -0.67 -9.85 1.29
CA GLU A 232 -1.87 -10.08 0.48
C GLU A 232 -2.71 -8.81 0.31
N TYR A 233 -3.27 -8.62 -0.88
CA TYR A 233 -4.27 -7.60 -1.20
C TYR A 233 -5.41 -8.19 -2.02
N LYS A 234 -6.65 -8.03 -1.54
CA LYS A 234 -7.86 -8.46 -2.25
C LYS A 234 -8.43 -7.32 -3.07
N MET A 235 -8.41 -7.44 -4.39
CA MET A 235 -8.97 -6.44 -5.28
C MET A 235 -10.33 -6.87 -5.82
N VAL A 236 -11.31 -5.97 -5.76
CA VAL A 236 -12.60 -6.09 -6.45
C VAL A 236 -12.75 -4.92 -7.40
N VAL A 237 -12.85 -5.19 -8.70
CA VAL A 237 -13.04 -4.13 -9.69
C VAL A 237 -14.52 -3.75 -9.76
N TYR A 238 -14.83 -2.49 -9.50
CA TYR A 238 -16.19 -1.94 -9.49
C TYR A 238 -16.56 -1.39 -10.87
N TYR A 239 -17.78 -1.70 -11.32
CA TYR A 239 -18.28 -1.34 -12.63
C TYR A 239 -19.82 -1.33 -12.66
N GLY A 240 -20.39 -0.80 -13.74
CA GLY A 240 -21.83 -0.83 -14.01
C GLY A 240 -22.56 0.47 -13.65
N PRO A 241 -23.91 0.47 -13.70
CA PRO A 241 -24.77 -0.62 -14.18
C PRO A 241 -24.97 -0.58 -15.71
N GLU A 242 -24.77 -1.74 -16.34
CA GLU A 242 -24.93 -1.98 -17.79
C GLU A 242 -25.94 -3.11 -18.05
N ASN A 243 -26.46 -3.21 -19.27
CA ASN A 243 -27.38 -4.27 -19.70
C ASN A 243 -28.55 -4.51 -18.73
N VAL A 244 -29.19 -3.44 -18.26
CA VAL A 244 -30.34 -3.53 -17.35
C VAL A 244 -31.52 -4.15 -18.10
N GLN A 245 -32.10 -5.20 -17.53
CA GLN A 245 -33.21 -5.95 -18.12
C GLN A 245 -34.24 -6.29 -17.05
N ILE A 246 -35.52 -6.31 -17.45
CA ILE A 246 -36.62 -6.81 -16.63
C ILE A 246 -37.14 -8.10 -17.28
N LYS A 247 -37.30 -9.15 -16.48
CA LYS A 247 -37.91 -10.43 -16.86
C LYS A 247 -39.20 -10.63 -16.08
N GLY A 248 -40.25 -11.01 -16.78
CA GLY A 248 -41.56 -11.28 -16.20
C GLY A 248 -42.65 -11.34 -17.28
N PRO A 249 -43.90 -11.62 -16.89
CA PRO A 249 -45.03 -11.62 -17.82
C PRO A 249 -45.32 -10.19 -18.32
N SER A 250 -45.68 -10.06 -19.60
CA SER A 250 -46.22 -8.81 -20.15
C SER A 250 -47.73 -8.71 -19.98
N ASP A 251 -48.41 -9.84 -19.77
CA ASP A 251 -49.84 -9.96 -19.56
C ASP A 251 -50.11 -10.93 -18.42
N ILE A 252 -51.03 -10.59 -17.51
CA ILE A 252 -51.35 -11.42 -16.35
C ILE A 252 -52.84 -11.36 -15.98
N ASP A 253 -53.40 -12.48 -15.49
CA ASP A 253 -54.79 -12.56 -15.05
C ASP A 253 -54.98 -11.93 -13.65
N LEU A 254 -56.17 -11.43 -13.36
CA LEU A 254 -56.56 -10.97 -12.02
C LEU A 254 -56.41 -12.06 -10.95
N LYS A 255 -56.13 -11.62 -9.71
CA LYS A 255 -56.02 -12.49 -8.52
C LYS A 255 -54.91 -13.56 -8.63
N THR A 256 -53.92 -13.33 -9.47
CA THR A 256 -52.72 -14.17 -9.56
C THR A 256 -51.53 -13.46 -8.93
N THR A 257 -50.37 -14.12 -8.86
CA THR A 257 -49.14 -13.54 -8.32
C THR A 257 -48.24 -13.06 -9.45
N LEU A 258 -48.01 -11.75 -9.50
CA LEU A 258 -47.03 -11.11 -10.39
C LEU A 258 -45.63 -11.25 -9.80
N THR A 259 -44.67 -11.67 -10.62
CA THR A 259 -43.24 -11.63 -10.29
C THR A 259 -42.47 -10.98 -11.43
N LEU A 260 -41.80 -9.86 -11.14
CA LEU A 260 -40.86 -9.19 -12.04
C LEU A 260 -39.46 -9.27 -11.44
N THR A 261 -38.48 -9.65 -12.26
CA THR A 261 -37.07 -9.76 -11.87
C THR A 261 -36.25 -8.79 -12.69
N CYS A 262 -35.43 -7.98 -12.04
CA CYS A 262 -34.52 -7.05 -12.67
C CYS A 262 -33.08 -7.52 -12.52
N SER A 263 -32.32 -7.50 -13.61
CA SER A 263 -30.90 -7.86 -13.64
C SER A 263 -30.09 -6.79 -14.33
N ALA A 264 -28.84 -6.60 -13.90
CA ALA A 264 -27.90 -5.66 -14.50
C ALA A 264 -26.46 -6.15 -14.27
N GLU A 265 -25.56 -5.78 -15.17
CA GLU A 265 -24.13 -5.97 -14.99
C GLU A 265 -23.57 -4.83 -14.13
N SER A 266 -23.44 -5.07 -12.83
CA SER A 266 -22.92 -4.08 -11.87
C SER A 266 -22.36 -4.73 -10.62
N VAL A 267 -21.24 -4.20 -10.14
CA VAL A 267 -20.67 -4.55 -8.83
C VAL A 267 -20.35 -3.25 -8.10
N PRO A 268 -21.03 -2.95 -6.97
CA PRO A 268 -22.30 -3.51 -6.50
C PRO A 268 -23.52 -3.01 -7.31
N ALA A 269 -24.70 -3.61 -7.09
CA ALA A 269 -25.96 -3.22 -7.71
C ALA A 269 -27.02 -2.91 -6.65
N SER A 270 -27.68 -1.75 -6.74
CA SER A 270 -28.83 -1.38 -5.90
C SER A 270 -30.06 -1.16 -6.78
N TYR A 271 -31.14 -1.91 -6.52
CA TYR A 271 -32.34 -1.92 -7.36
C TYR A 271 -33.48 -1.11 -6.74
N THR A 272 -34.18 -0.33 -7.56
CA THR A 272 -35.39 0.41 -7.18
C THR A 272 -36.47 0.22 -8.26
N TRP A 273 -37.65 -0.27 -7.86
CA TRP A 273 -38.80 -0.38 -8.75
C TRP A 273 -39.68 0.85 -8.65
N MET A 274 -40.18 1.28 -9.81
CA MET A 274 -41.18 2.33 -9.93
C MET A 274 -42.34 1.87 -10.81
N LEU A 275 -43.56 2.15 -10.37
CA LEU A 275 -44.78 2.02 -11.18
C LEU A 275 -45.37 3.42 -11.35
N ASN A 276 -45.56 3.85 -12.60
CA ASN A 276 -46.11 5.18 -12.91
C ASN A 276 -45.40 6.32 -12.15
N SER A 277 -44.06 6.28 -12.13
CA SER A 277 -43.18 7.25 -11.43
C SER A 277 -43.26 7.24 -9.89
N THR A 278 -43.96 6.29 -9.28
CA THR A 278 -43.96 6.10 -7.83
C THR A 278 -43.07 4.93 -7.45
N LYS A 279 -42.23 5.12 -6.44
CA LYS A 279 -41.33 4.08 -5.94
C LYS A 279 -42.11 3.05 -5.15
N ILE A 280 -42.00 1.78 -5.53
CA ILE A 280 -42.79 0.68 -4.96
C ILE A 280 -41.95 -0.39 -4.25
N HIS A 281 -40.68 -0.58 -4.62
CA HIS A 281 -39.85 -1.67 -4.08
C HIS A 281 -38.33 -1.39 -4.20
N ASN A 282 -37.52 -2.07 -3.38
CA ASN A 282 -36.05 -1.88 -3.28
C ASN A 282 -35.28 -3.22 -3.32
N SER A 283 -35.59 -4.07 -4.28
CA SER A 283 -34.90 -5.36 -4.45
C SER A 283 -34.84 -5.74 -5.92
N ALA A 284 -33.97 -6.68 -6.28
CA ALA A 284 -33.87 -7.21 -7.64
C ALA A 284 -35.18 -7.88 -8.08
N VAL A 285 -35.97 -8.41 -7.15
CA VAL A 285 -37.25 -9.07 -7.43
C VAL A 285 -38.39 -8.24 -6.82
N TYR A 286 -39.43 -8.00 -7.61
CA TYR A 286 -40.70 -7.44 -7.17
C TYR A 286 -41.80 -8.49 -7.32
N THR A 287 -42.50 -8.77 -6.22
CA THR A 287 -43.62 -9.72 -6.18
C THR A 287 -44.87 -9.02 -5.66
N LYS A 288 -46.00 -9.25 -6.34
CA LYS A 288 -47.31 -8.74 -5.95
C LYS A 288 -48.34 -9.86 -6.04
N ASP A 289 -48.87 -10.26 -4.89
CA ASP A 289 -49.96 -11.21 -4.81
C ASP A 289 -51.30 -10.54 -5.09
N ASN A 290 -52.25 -11.36 -5.57
CA ASN A 290 -53.62 -10.96 -5.85
C ASN A 290 -53.70 -9.70 -6.74
N THR A 291 -53.23 -9.82 -7.98
CA THR A 291 -53.20 -8.74 -8.99
C THR A 291 -54.55 -8.06 -9.21
N GLU A 292 -54.51 -6.73 -9.27
CA GLU A 292 -55.65 -5.84 -9.51
C GLU A 292 -55.48 -5.05 -10.82
N PRO A 293 -56.56 -4.48 -11.41
CA PRO A 293 -56.44 -3.68 -12.64
C PRO A 293 -55.48 -2.49 -12.53
N SER A 294 -55.35 -1.92 -11.31
CA SER A 294 -54.45 -0.82 -10.97
C SER A 294 -52.96 -1.21 -10.99
N ASP A 295 -52.64 -2.50 -10.91
CA ASP A 295 -51.25 -2.98 -11.00
C ASP A 295 -50.73 -3.00 -12.44
N GLY A 296 -51.59 -2.74 -13.44
CA GLY A 296 -51.20 -2.56 -14.84
C GLY A 296 -50.48 -1.24 -15.09
N GLY A 297 -49.54 -1.24 -16.02
CA GLY A 297 -48.79 -0.05 -16.41
C GLY A 297 -47.33 -0.31 -16.73
N ASN A 298 -46.55 0.77 -16.71
CA ASN A 298 -45.13 0.73 -17.03
C ASN A 298 -44.31 0.63 -15.74
N TYR A 299 -43.65 -0.51 -15.58
CA TYR A 299 -42.69 -0.77 -14.53
C TYR A 299 -41.32 -0.30 -14.98
N ILE A 300 -40.67 0.53 -14.17
CA ILE A 300 -39.28 0.92 -14.35
C ILE A 300 -38.47 0.27 -13.24
N CYS A 301 -37.43 -0.47 -13.61
CA CYS A 301 -36.39 -0.86 -12.68
C CYS A 301 -35.20 0.06 -12.88
N GLU A 302 -34.87 0.85 -11.87
CA GLU A 302 -33.65 1.64 -11.80
C GLU A 302 -32.60 0.88 -10.99
N VAL A 303 -31.38 0.80 -11.54
CA VAL A 303 -30.22 0.20 -10.90
C VAL A 303 -29.17 1.28 -10.70
N LYS A 304 -28.65 1.38 -9.48
CA LYS A 304 -27.60 2.32 -9.10
C LYS A 304 -26.38 1.58 -8.59
N ASN A 305 -25.20 1.97 -9.07
CA ASN A 305 -23.93 1.60 -8.49
C ASN A 305 -23.42 2.77 -7.64
N PHE A 306 -23.36 2.59 -6.32
CA PHE A 306 -22.96 3.67 -5.41
C PHE A 306 -21.44 3.95 -5.41
N VAL A 307 -20.62 3.02 -5.93
CA VAL A 307 -19.17 3.17 -6.03
C VAL A 307 -18.79 3.97 -7.27
N THR A 308 -19.33 3.61 -8.43
CA THR A 308 -19.09 4.34 -9.69
C THR A 308 -19.97 5.59 -9.83
N GLY A 309 -21.03 5.71 -9.01
CA GLY A 309 -22.02 6.77 -9.09
C GLY A 309 -22.96 6.68 -10.30
N ARG A 310 -22.83 5.62 -11.12
CA ARG A 310 -23.63 5.44 -12.34
C ARG A 310 -24.99 4.84 -12.02
N THR A 311 -25.97 5.20 -12.85
CA THR A 311 -27.35 4.70 -12.79
C THR A 311 -27.82 4.32 -14.19
N SER A 312 -28.61 3.27 -14.30
CA SER A 312 -29.23 2.82 -15.55
C SER A 312 -30.58 2.19 -15.25
N SER A 313 -31.49 2.16 -16.21
CA SER A 313 -32.85 1.69 -16.00
C SER A 313 -33.40 0.91 -17.18
N ALA A 314 -34.40 0.07 -16.90
CA ALA A 314 -35.17 -0.66 -17.91
C ALA A 314 -36.67 -0.42 -17.68
N LEU A 315 -37.44 -0.50 -18.77
CA LEU A 315 -38.89 -0.36 -18.81
C LEU A 315 -39.54 -1.69 -19.17
N HIS A 316 -40.60 -2.08 -18.47
CA HIS A 316 -41.43 -3.24 -18.75
C HIS A 316 -42.91 -2.89 -18.69
N GLY A 317 -43.64 -3.15 -19.77
CA GLY A 317 -45.09 -2.95 -19.81
C GLY A 317 -45.83 -4.18 -19.28
N LEU A 318 -46.79 -3.98 -18.38
CA LEU A 318 -47.68 -5.01 -17.87
C LEU A 318 -49.14 -4.67 -18.14
N SER A 319 -49.87 -5.61 -18.74
CA SER A 319 -51.32 -5.58 -18.89
C SER A 319 -51.97 -6.56 -17.90
N VAL A 320 -52.96 -6.10 -17.14
CA VAL A 320 -53.72 -6.95 -16.22
C VAL A 320 -55.09 -7.23 -16.82
N THR A 321 -55.37 -8.49 -17.17
CA THR A 321 -56.62 -8.88 -17.83
C THR A 321 -57.58 -9.60 -16.88
N GLY A 322 -58.87 -9.34 -17.07
CA GLY A 322 -59.93 -9.72 -16.12
C GLY A 322 -60.57 -11.09 -16.32
N LEU A 323 -60.01 -11.97 -17.15
CA LEU A 323 -60.63 -13.26 -17.47
C LEU A 323 -59.75 -14.41 -16.95
N PRO A 324 -59.98 -14.89 -15.72
CA PRO A 324 -59.26 -16.03 -15.21
C PRO A 324 -59.47 -17.24 -16.13
N GLY A 325 -58.40 -17.75 -16.75
CA GLY A 325 -58.35 -19.11 -17.30
C GLY A 325 -58.86 -19.32 -18.74
N LEU A 326 -58.77 -18.32 -19.62
CA LEU A 326 -59.10 -18.50 -21.05
C LEU A 326 -57.87 -18.26 -21.93
N SER A 327 -57.07 -19.32 -22.14
CA SER A 327 -56.09 -19.44 -23.24
C SER A 327 -56.65 -18.86 -24.55
N GLY A 328 -55.82 -18.20 -25.36
CA GLY A 328 -56.24 -17.46 -26.57
C GLY A 328 -57.15 -18.22 -27.55
N THR A 329 -57.10 -19.55 -27.54
CA THR A 329 -58.04 -20.40 -28.31
C THR A 329 -59.48 -20.34 -27.78
N LYS A 330 -59.67 -20.21 -26.46
CA LYS A 330 -60.99 -20.09 -25.83
C LYS A 330 -61.58 -18.69 -25.98
N MET A 331 -60.76 -17.64 -26.05
CA MET A 331 -61.22 -16.28 -26.38
C MET A 331 -61.74 -16.20 -27.82
N LEU A 332 -61.05 -16.84 -28.77
CA LEU A 332 -61.51 -16.97 -30.15
C LEU A 332 -62.84 -17.75 -30.23
N LEU A 333 -63.00 -18.83 -29.45
CA LEU A 333 -64.26 -19.58 -29.34
C LEU A 333 -65.42 -18.75 -28.79
N ILE A 334 -65.19 -17.89 -27.79
CA ILE A 334 -66.23 -17.02 -27.23
C ILE A 334 -66.63 -15.91 -28.20
N LEU A 335 -65.66 -15.31 -28.89
CA LEU A 335 -65.91 -14.34 -29.96
C LEU A 335 -66.67 -15.00 -31.12
N LEU A 336 -66.28 -16.22 -31.52
CA LEU A 336 -66.99 -17.01 -32.52
C LEU A 336 -68.41 -17.36 -32.06
N MET A 337 -68.61 -17.74 -30.79
CA MET A 337 -69.95 -18.02 -30.25
C MET A 337 -70.84 -16.78 -30.22
N HIS A 338 -70.32 -15.61 -29.82
CA HIS A 338 -71.08 -14.36 -29.90
C HIS A 338 -71.44 -14.01 -31.35
N LEU A 339 -70.50 -14.17 -32.29
CA LEU A 339 -70.75 -13.95 -33.71
C LEU A 339 -71.81 -14.91 -34.26
N ILE A 340 -71.78 -16.20 -33.88
CA ILE A 340 -72.77 -17.20 -34.27
C ILE A 340 -74.15 -16.85 -33.69
N ILE A 341 -74.23 -16.41 -32.43
CA ILE A 341 -75.50 -15.98 -31.81
C ILE A 341 -76.07 -14.77 -32.57
N GLU A 342 -75.23 -13.81 -32.93
CA GLU A 342 -75.67 -12.61 -33.64
C GLU A 342 -76.13 -12.92 -35.07
N VAL A 343 -75.43 -13.82 -35.77
CA VAL A 343 -75.81 -14.33 -37.10
C VAL A 343 -77.10 -15.14 -37.02
N THR A 344 -77.23 -16.07 -36.07
CA THR A 344 -78.45 -16.87 -35.90
C THR A 344 -79.66 -16.00 -35.55
N HIS A 345 -79.48 -14.97 -34.73
CA HIS A 345 -80.55 -14.02 -34.41
C HIS A 345 -80.97 -13.19 -35.64
N ARG A 346 -80.01 -12.75 -36.48
CA ARG A 346 -80.31 -12.06 -37.75
C ARG A 346 -81.02 -12.97 -38.76
N VAL A 347 -80.58 -14.21 -38.91
CA VAL A 347 -81.21 -15.21 -39.79
C VAL A 347 -82.63 -15.53 -39.32
N SER A 348 -82.81 -15.73 -38.01
CA SER A 348 -84.14 -15.97 -37.42
C SER A 348 -85.09 -14.79 -37.65
N ARG A 349 -84.61 -13.54 -37.51
CA ARG A 349 -85.42 -12.35 -37.85
C ARG A 349 -85.79 -12.30 -39.33
N LEU A 350 -84.88 -12.65 -40.25
CA LEU A 350 -85.18 -12.70 -41.69
C LEU A 350 -86.22 -13.78 -42.02
N ILE A 351 -86.12 -14.96 -41.40
CA ILE A 351 -87.06 -16.08 -41.60
C ILE A 351 -88.45 -15.72 -41.05
N ILE A 352 -88.51 -15.05 -39.89
CA ILE A 352 -89.78 -14.57 -39.34
C ILE A 352 -90.41 -13.50 -40.26
N LEU A 353 -89.61 -12.58 -40.81
CA LEU A 353 -90.10 -11.57 -41.74
C LEU A 353 -90.59 -12.18 -43.07
N SER A 354 -89.96 -13.23 -43.57
CA SER A 354 -90.42 -13.94 -44.77
C SER A 354 -91.67 -14.79 -44.51
N ALA A 355 -91.78 -15.44 -43.34
CA ALA A 355 -92.96 -16.19 -42.93
C ALA A 355 -94.19 -15.28 -42.73
N VAL A 356 -94.00 -14.10 -42.13
CA VAL A 356 -95.08 -13.10 -41.97
C VAL A 356 -95.47 -12.47 -43.32
N GLY A 357 -94.54 -12.37 -44.27
CA GLY A 357 -94.83 -11.99 -45.65
C GLY A 357 -95.69 -13.02 -46.41
N PHE A 358 -95.47 -14.32 -46.17
CA PHE A 358 -96.25 -15.41 -46.78
C PHE A 358 -97.66 -15.56 -46.19
N LEU A 359 -97.86 -15.24 -44.90
CA LEU A 359 -99.17 -15.31 -44.24
C LEU A 359 -100.17 -14.23 -44.68
N LYS A 360 -99.75 -13.23 -45.48
CA LYS A 360 -100.65 -12.21 -46.06
C LYS A 360 -101.19 -12.55 -47.46
N VAL A 361 -100.89 -13.73 -48.02
CA VAL A 361 -101.29 -14.12 -49.39
C VAL A 361 -102.17 -15.38 -49.43
N PHE A 362 -103.03 -15.59 -48.43
CA PHE A 362 -104.12 -16.57 -48.53
C PHE A 362 -105.47 -15.83 -48.62
N PRO A 363 -106.19 -15.93 -49.75
CA PRO A 363 -107.56 -15.42 -49.84
C PRO A 363 -108.50 -16.33 -49.05
N THR A 364 -109.35 -15.72 -48.22
CA THR A 364 -110.51 -16.36 -47.60
C THR A 364 -111.48 -16.84 -48.69
N VAL A 365 -111.58 -18.16 -48.87
CA VAL A 365 -112.64 -18.76 -49.70
C VAL A 365 -113.88 -18.94 -48.82
N HIS A 366 -114.93 -18.16 -49.12
CA HIS A 366 -116.28 -18.39 -48.63
C HIS A 366 -116.85 -19.65 -49.31
N THR A 367 -117.28 -20.64 -48.53
CA THR A 367 -118.16 -21.72 -49.01
C THR A 367 -119.59 -21.41 -48.59
N CYS A 368 -120.46 -21.15 -49.57
CA CYS A 368 -121.91 -21.32 -49.46
C CYS A 368 -122.22 -22.82 -49.51
N TRP A 369 -123.08 -23.30 -48.60
CA TRP A 369 -124.30 -24.08 -48.84
C TRP A 369 -125.03 -24.26 -47.51
#